data_AF-A0A842JEX0-F1
#
_entry.id   AF-A0A842JEX0-F1
#
_cell.length_a   1.000
_cell.length_b   1.000
_cell.length_c   1.000
_cell.angle_alpha   90.00
_cell.angle_beta   90.00
_cell.angle_gamma   90.00
#
_symmetry.space_group_name_H-M   'P 1'
#
loop_
_entity.id
_entity.type
_entity.pdbx_description
1 polymer ?
#
loop_
_entity_poly.entity_id
_entity_poly.type
_entity_poly.pdbx_seq_one_letter_code
_entity_poly.pdbx_strand_id
1 'polypeptide(L)'
;MKVEQTPRKAIVDIDKFKILLTDINEYWGSIHIKNCIKWVAMYALRPSNARFMKWEDVDLLKKWRIKNTDMKMGEEFILPLTDAAIEFLRAQKSFSTQKSQYVFEGVKYGEPISDNSMRIALKKIGYDGVMDMHGFRSSLRTILSELNVEERLGFSEEVLSLCIDQSPFTQYHKI
;
A
#
# COMPACT_ATOMS: atom_id res chain seq x y z
N MET A 1 26.51 12.98 -20.96
CA MET A 1 25.45 11.99 -21.23
C MET A 1 24.35 12.14 -20.19
N LYS A 2 23.17 12.64 -20.58
CA LYS A 2 22.00 12.53 -19.72
C LYS A 2 21.56 11.06 -19.77
N VAL A 3 21.56 10.38 -18.64
CA VAL A 3 20.99 9.04 -18.52
C VAL A 3 19.50 9.20 -18.84
N GLU A 4 19.05 8.67 -19.97
CA GLU A 4 17.62 8.55 -20.26
C GLU A 4 16.98 7.77 -19.12
N GLN A 5 16.05 8.39 -18.39
CA GLN A 5 15.26 7.69 -17.41
C GLN A 5 14.45 6.63 -18.15
N THR A 6 14.72 5.36 -17.87
CA THR A 6 13.89 4.25 -18.33
C THR A 6 12.44 4.57 -17.96
N PRO A 7 11.44 4.35 -18.86
CA PRO A 7 10.05 4.56 -18.51
C PRO A 7 9.75 3.76 -17.23
N ARG A 8 9.25 4.44 -16.20
CA ARG A 8 8.97 3.79 -14.91
C ARG A 8 8.03 2.61 -15.14
N LYS A 9 8.29 1.49 -14.46
CA LYS A 9 7.43 0.29 -14.45
C LYS A 9 6.16 0.59 -13.66
N ALA A 10 5.22 1.28 -14.29
CA ALA A 10 3.99 1.77 -13.68
C ALA A 10 2.82 1.61 -14.65
N ILE A 11 1.75 0.97 -14.18
CA ILE A 11 0.49 0.88 -14.91
C ILE A 11 -0.30 2.17 -14.62
N VAL A 12 -0.49 3.02 -15.63
CA VAL A 12 -1.19 4.31 -15.49
C VAL A 12 -2.61 4.30 -16.04
N ASP A 13 -2.97 3.27 -16.81
CA ASP A 13 -4.33 3.04 -17.29
C ASP A 13 -5.20 2.52 -16.15
N ILE A 14 -6.33 3.19 -15.88
CA ILE A 14 -7.19 2.90 -14.74
C ILE A 14 -7.77 1.48 -14.77
N ASP A 15 -8.14 0.96 -15.93
CA ASP A 15 -8.77 -0.35 -16.04
C ASP A 15 -7.75 -1.47 -15.85
N LYS A 16 -6.53 -1.30 -16.40
CA LYS A 16 -5.40 -2.19 -16.09
C LYS A 16 -5.00 -2.10 -14.62
N PHE A 17 -5.08 -0.92 -14.01
CA PHE A 17 -4.76 -0.75 -12.59
C PHE A 17 -5.79 -1.46 -11.70
N LYS A 18 -7.09 -1.42 -12.03
CA LYS A 18 -8.12 -2.20 -11.34
C LYS A 18 -7.83 -3.70 -11.41
N ILE A 19 -7.47 -4.22 -12.59
CA ILE A 19 -7.08 -5.63 -12.76
C ILE A 19 -5.88 -5.98 -11.86
N LEU A 20 -4.86 -5.12 -11.81
CA LEU A 20 -3.73 -5.29 -10.88
C LEU A 20 -4.19 -5.40 -9.43
N LEU A 21 -5.12 -4.54 -8.98
CA LEU A 21 -5.64 -4.60 -7.61
C LEU A 21 -6.39 -5.91 -7.33
N THR A 22 -7.18 -6.40 -8.29
CA THR A 22 -7.84 -7.70 -8.21
C THR A 22 -6.81 -8.83 -8.10
N ASP A 23 -5.78 -8.85 -8.96
CA ASP A 23 -4.74 -9.89 -8.93
C ASP A 23 -3.92 -9.87 -7.62
N ILE A 24 -3.68 -8.68 -7.07
CA ILE A 24 -3.06 -8.53 -5.73
C ILE A 24 -3.97 -9.13 -4.66
N ASN A 25 -5.30 -8.93 -4.75
CA ASN A 25 -6.24 -9.48 -3.78
C ASN A 25 -6.25 -11.01 -3.77
N GLU A 26 -6.11 -11.62 -4.95
CA GLU A 26 -6.03 -13.07 -5.17
C GLU A 26 -4.62 -13.64 -4.91
N TYR A 27 -3.64 -12.82 -4.54
CA TYR A 27 -2.31 -13.32 -4.19
C TYR A 27 -2.39 -14.34 -3.03
N TRP A 28 -2.00 -15.57 -3.33
CA TRP A 28 -2.08 -16.75 -2.46
C TRP A 28 -0.88 -16.91 -1.51
N GLY A 29 0.11 -16.00 -1.58
CA GLY A 29 1.28 -16.03 -0.70
C GLY A 29 0.99 -15.45 0.69
N SER A 30 2.05 -14.90 1.33
CA SER A 30 1.91 -14.30 2.67
C SER A 30 0.88 -13.17 2.68
N ILE A 31 -0.05 -13.26 3.64
CA ILE A 31 -1.06 -12.22 3.89
C ILE A 31 -0.41 -10.87 4.25
N HIS A 32 0.73 -10.88 4.96
CA HIS A 32 1.47 -9.64 5.27
C HIS A 32 2.04 -8.99 4.01
N ILE A 33 2.54 -9.80 3.06
CA ILE A 33 3.04 -9.27 1.77
C ILE A 33 1.87 -8.69 0.97
N LYS A 34 0.78 -9.45 0.83
CA LYS A 34 -0.44 -8.98 0.14
C LYS A 34 -0.92 -7.65 0.70
N ASN A 35 -1.14 -7.61 2.01
CA ASN A 35 -1.72 -6.46 2.68
C ASN A 35 -0.76 -5.27 2.68
N CYS A 36 0.56 -5.48 2.74
CA CYS A 36 1.52 -4.38 2.58
C CYS A 36 1.46 -3.77 1.17
N ILE A 37 1.30 -4.58 0.12
CA ILE A 37 1.16 -4.07 -1.26
C ILE A 37 -0.15 -3.28 -1.38
N LYS A 38 -1.26 -3.81 -0.86
CA LYS A 38 -2.55 -3.10 -0.83
C LYS A 38 -2.43 -1.76 -0.08
N TRP A 39 -1.71 -1.72 1.03
CA TRP A 39 -1.46 -0.50 1.79
C TRP A 39 -0.65 0.54 1.02
N VAL A 40 0.38 0.11 0.28
CA VAL A 40 1.15 0.99 -0.61
C VAL A 40 0.27 1.54 -1.74
N ALA A 41 -0.60 0.71 -2.32
CA ALA A 41 -1.54 1.13 -3.36
C ALA A 41 -2.60 2.11 -2.82
N MET A 42 -3.05 1.92 -1.58
CA MET A 42 -4.07 2.76 -0.95
C MET A 42 -3.58 4.19 -0.70
N TYR A 43 -2.34 4.35 -0.23
CA TYR A 43 -1.82 5.65 0.23
C TYR A 43 -0.70 6.24 -0.63
N ALA A 44 -0.32 5.58 -1.74
CA ALA A 44 0.77 6.03 -2.60
C ALA A 44 2.11 6.29 -1.86
N LEU A 45 2.32 5.60 -0.73
CA LEU A 45 3.47 5.80 0.14
C LEU A 45 4.72 5.12 -0.41
N ARG A 46 5.89 5.53 0.10
CA ARG A 46 7.11 4.79 -0.17
C ARG A 46 6.99 3.39 0.42
N PRO A 47 7.44 2.35 -0.30
CA PRO A 47 7.39 0.97 0.20
C PRO A 47 8.05 0.81 1.57
N SER A 48 9.14 1.54 1.84
CA SER A 48 9.79 1.56 3.16
C SER A 48 8.85 2.02 4.28
N ASN A 49 8.05 3.07 4.07
CA ASN A 49 7.12 3.57 5.09
C ASN A 49 6.11 2.49 5.48
N ALA A 50 5.54 1.78 4.50
CA ALA A 50 4.61 0.69 4.76
C ALA A 50 5.30 -0.48 5.47
N ARG A 51 6.45 -0.93 4.98
CA ARG A 51 7.18 -2.07 5.56
C ARG A 51 7.57 -1.86 7.02
N PHE A 52 8.05 -0.66 7.36
CA PHE A 52 8.50 -0.34 8.71
C PHE A 52 7.37 0.20 9.61
N MET A 53 6.12 0.16 9.14
CA MET A 53 4.95 0.54 9.93
C MET A 53 4.85 -0.34 11.19
N LYS A 54 4.76 0.29 12.35
CA LYS A 54 4.61 -0.38 13.64
C LYS A 54 3.26 -0.12 14.26
N TRP A 55 2.77 -1.07 15.06
CA TRP A 55 1.51 -0.90 15.80
C TRP A 55 1.56 0.27 16.79
N GLU A 56 2.71 0.57 17.39
CA GLU A 56 2.89 1.70 18.32
C GLU A 56 2.70 3.07 17.67
N ASP A 57 2.83 3.15 16.34
CA ASP A 57 2.73 4.39 15.59
C ASP A 57 1.29 4.65 15.08
N VAL A 58 0.37 3.70 15.29
CA VAL A 58 -0.98 3.68 14.73
C VAL A 58 -2.02 3.97 15.80
N ASP A 59 -2.71 5.10 15.66
CA ASP A 59 -3.95 5.40 16.35
C ASP A 59 -5.13 4.94 15.49
N LEU A 60 -5.66 3.75 15.79
CA LEU A 60 -6.79 3.10 15.10
C LEU A 60 -8.12 3.86 15.19
N LEU A 61 -8.14 5.07 15.74
CA LEU A 61 -9.30 5.95 15.73
C LEU A 61 -9.15 7.16 14.82
N LYS A 62 -7.92 7.52 14.42
CA LYS A 62 -7.67 8.83 13.77
C LYS A 62 -6.53 8.85 12.76
N LYS A 63 -5.37 8.27 13.06
CA LYS A 63 -4.13 8.59 12.34
C LYS A 63 -3.01 7.56 12.49
N TRP A 64 -2.11 7.54 11.53
CA TRP A 64 -0.83 6.87 11.60
C TRP A 64 0.32 7.89 11.57
N ARG A 65 1.24 7.81 12.53
CA ARG A 65 2.45 8.63 12.57
C ARG A 65 3.58 7.94 11.82
N ILE A 66 4.02 8.52 10.71
CA ILE A 66 5.13 7.98 9.93
C ILE A 66 6.43 8.59 10.45
N LYS A 67 7.22 7.79 11.18
CA LYS A 67 8.57 8.15 11.59
C LYS A 67 9.50 8.04 10.38
N ASN A 68 10.08 9.16 9.96
CA ASN A 68 11.04 9.17 8.86
C ASN A 68 12.42 8.79 9.41
N THR A 69 12.83 7.52 9.25
CA THR A 69 14.14 7.05 9.73
C THR A 69 15.31 7.56 8.88
N ASP A 70 15.02 8.06 7.67
CA ASP A 70 16.04 8.57 6.74
C ASP A 70 16.11 10.11 6.82
N MET A 71 17.14 10.57 7.53
CA MET A 71 17.47 11.97 7.73
C MET A 71 17.69 12.71 6.40
N LYS A 72 16.83 13.70 6.14
CA LYS A 72 17.18 14.93 5.38
C LYS A 72 16.15 16.04 5.57
N MET A 73 14.92 15.72 5.99
CA MET A 73 13.93 16.68 6.50
C MET A 73 13.23 16.04 7.70
N GLY A 74 13.48 16.57 8.89
CA GLY A 74 13.15 15.98 10.19
C GLY A 74 11.71 16.15 10.65
N GLU A 75 10.74 16.11 9.74
CA GLU A 75 9.34 16.24 10.11
C GLU A 75 8.66 14.86 10.15
N GLU A 76 8.10 14.54 11.31
CA GLU A 76 7.14 13.45 11.45
C GLU A 76 5.92 13.76 10.59
N PHE A 77 5.54 12.80 9.74
CA PHE A 77 4.36 12.96 8.89
C PHE A 77 3.18 12.24 9.53
N ILE A 78 2.07 12.95 9.72
CA ILE A 78 0.82 12.38 10.20
C ILE A 78 -0.08 12.08 8.99
N LEU A 79 -0.39 10.80 8.81
CA LEU A 79 -1.35 10.34 7.83
C LEU A 79 -2.71 10.12 8.53
N PRO A 80 -3.77 10.88 8.20
CA PRO A 80 -5.13 10.52 8.61
C PRO A 80 -5.47 9.08 8.21
N LEU A 81 -6.32 8.40 8.98
CA LEU A 81 -6.85 7.09 8.60
C LEU A 81 -8.34 7.25 8.32
N THR A 82 -8.77 6.78 7.15
CA THR A 82 -10.20 6.65 6.84
C THR A 82 -10.78 5.43 7.55
N ASP A 83 -12.11 5.37 7.66
CA ASP A 83 -12.81 4.25 8.30
C ASP A 83 -12.41 2.90 7.68
N ALA A 84 -12.36 2.85 6.35
CA ALA A 84 -11.98 1.64 5.65
C ALA A 84 -10.49 1.27 5.83
N ALA A 85 -9.60 2.25 6.00
CA ALA A 85 -8.21 1.96 6.37
C ALA A 85 -8.09 1.46 7.82
N ILE A 86 -8.94 1.96 8.73
CA ILE A 86 -9.02 1.46 10.10
C ILE A 86 -9.52 0.01 10.12
N GLU A 87 -10.56 -0.31 9.36
CA GLU A 87 -11.05 -1.68 9.20
C GLU A 87 -9.99 -2.61 8.62
N PHE A 88 -9.29 -2.16 7.58
CA PHE A 88 -8.16 -2.89 7.02
C PHE A 88 -7.10 -3.20 8.07
N LEU A 89 -6.73 -2.22 8.89
CA LEU A 89 -5.73 -2.41 9.95
C LEU A 89 -6.26 -3.32 11.08
N ARG A 90 -7.55 -3.26 11.43
CA ARG A 90 -8.16 -4.17 12.40
C ARG A 90 -8.11 -5.62 11.91
N ALA A 91 -8.45 -5.85 10.64
CA ALA A 91 -8.32 -7.17 10.01
C ALA A 91 -6.84 -7.59 9.91
N GLN A 92 -5.93 -6.68 9.57
CA GLN A 92 -4.50 -6.97 9.55
C GLN A 92 -3.98 -7.42 10.92
N LYS A 93 -4.49 -6.81 12.00
CA LYS A 93 -4.12 -7.13 13.38
C LYS A 93 -4.48 -8.56 13.79
N SER A 94 -5.52 -9.18 13.21
CA SER A 94 -5.84 -10.59 13.51
C SER A 94 -4.83 -11.58 12.94
N PHE A 95 -4.01 -11.16 11.97
CA PHE A 95 -2.90 -11.96 11.44
C PHE A 95 -1.58 -11.69 12.17
N SER A 96 -1.54 -10.68 13.04
CA SER A 96 -0.32 -10.34 13.75
C SER A 96 -0.01 -11.31 14.88
N THR A 97 1.26 -11.63 15.04
CA THR A 97 1.73 -12.35 16.22
C THR A 97 1.91 -11.37 17.38
N GLN A 98 1.52 -11.74 18.61
CA GLN A 98 1.64 -10.86 19.79
C GLN A 98 3.06 -10.37 20.08
N LYS A 99 4.04 -10.93 19.38
CA LYS A 99 5.46 -10.71 19.59
C LYS A 99 6.10 -9.79 18.55
N SER A 100 5.40 -9.44 17.47
CA SER A 100 5.91 -8.49 16.47
C SER A 100 5.44 -7.08 16.75
N GLN A 101 6.35 -6.11 16.58
CA GLN A 101 6.03 -4.68 16.60
C GLN A 101 5.50 -4.18 15.24
N TYR A 102 5.80 -4.89 14.15
CA TYR A 102 5.48 -4.47 12.78
C TYR A 102 4.07 -4.88 12.36
N VAL A 103 3.40 -4.01 11.62
CA VAL A 103 2.07 -4.28 11.03
C VAL A 103 2.17 -5.37 9.95
N PHE A 104 3.23 -5.34 9.14
CA PHE A 104 3.49 -6.32 8.09
C PHE A 104 4.74 -7.14 8.41
N GLU A 105 4.52 -8.30 9.04
CA GLU A 105 5.56 -9.17 9.59
C GLU A 105 6.26 -9.99 8.49
N GLY A 106 7.59 -10.06 8.60
CA GLY A 106 8.42 -10.92 7.77
C GLY A 106 8.46 -12.36 8.28
N VAL A 107 9.12 -13.23 7.52
CA VAL A 107 9.35 -14.64 7.92
C VAL A 107 10.27 -14.73 9.14
N LYS A 108 11.26 -13.82 9.21
CA LYS A 108 12.14 -13.72 10.37
C LYS A 108 11.41 -13.00 11.49
N TYR A 109 11.38 -13.63 12.66
CA TYR A 109 10.78 -13.08 13.85
C TYR A 109 11.34 -11.68 14.18
N GLY A 110 10.43 -10.75 14.48
CA GLY A 110 10.77 -9.38 14.87
C GLY A 110 11.26 -8.50 13.71
N GLU A 111 11.17 -8.97 12.46
CA GLU A 111 11.53 -8.22 11.26
C GLU A 111 10.29 -7.93 10.41
N PRO A 112 10.26 -6.81 9.67
CA PRO A 112 9.22 -6.57 8.69
C PRO A 112 9.44 -7.44 7.44
N ILE A 113 8.45 -7.47 6.55
CA ILE A 113 8.66 -8.03 5.21
C ILE A 113 9.84 -7.33 4.51
N SER A 114 10.54 -8.03 3.62
CA SER A 114 11.61 -7.43 2.81
C SER A 114 11.05 -6.65 1.61
N ASP A 115 11.80 -5.67 1.09
CA ASP A 115 11.40 -4.96 -0.15
C ASP A 115 11.26 -5.96 -1.32
N ASN A 116 12.21 -6.88 -1.40
CA ASN A 116 12.26 -7.91 -2.42
C ASN A 116 11.05 -8.86 -2.35
N SER A 117 10.50 -9.12 -1.15
CA SER A 117 9.33 -9.97 -0.97
C SER A 117 8.10 -9.43 -1.73
N MET A 118 7.89 -8.11 -1.73
CA MET A 118 6.79 -7.50 -2.47
C MET A 118 7.04 -7.52 -3.99
N ARG A 119 8.28 -7.26 -4.42
CA ARG A 119 8.67 -7.38 -5.85
C ARG A 119 8.47 -8.79 -6.38
N ILE A 120 8.86 -9.80 -5.61
CA ILE A 120 8.64 -11.21 -5.95
C ILE A 120 7.14 -11.52 -6.02
N ALA A 121 6.32 -10.97 -5.12
CA ALA A 121 4.87 -11.17 -5.19
C ALA A 121 4.28 -10.61 -6.49
N LEU A 122 4.60 -9.36 -6.87
CA LEU A 122 4.19 -8.78 -8.16
C LEU A 122 4.65 -9.62 -9.35
N LYS A 123 5.91 -10.10 -9.33
CA LYS A 123 6.42 -11.01 -10.36
C LYS A 123 5.62 -12.32 -10.44
N LYS A 124 5.26 -12.91 -9.30
CA LYS A 124 4.49 -14.16 -9.24
C LYS A 124 3.07 -14.02 -9.81
N ILE A 125 2.46 -12.84 -9.69
CA ILE A 125 1.15 -12.55 -10.28
C ILE A 125 1.25 -11.97 -11.71
N GLY A 126 2.41 -12.07 -12.36
CA GLY A 126 2.56 -11.77 -13.79
C GLY A 126 2.98 -10.35 -14.14
N TYR A 127 3.34 -9.52 -13.15
CA TYR A 127 3.67 -8.10 -13.36
C TYR A 127 5.18 -7.81 -13.41
N ASP A 128 6.01 -8.83 -13.65
CA ASP A 128 7.46 -8.63 -13.82
C ASP A 128 7.74 -7.73 -15.02
N GLY A 129 8.60 -6.73 -14.83
CA GLY A 129 8.90 -5.75 -15.87
C GLY A 129 7.80 -4.72 -16.15
N VAL A 130 6.56 -4.94 -15.69
CA VAL A 130 5.40 -4.06 -15.95
C VAL A 130 5.08 -3.17 -14.76
N MET A 131 5.12 -3.71 -13.54
CA MET A 131 4.84 -2.99 -12.30
C MET A 131 5.95 -3.18 -11.29
N ASP A 132 6.33 -2.11 -10.60
CA ASP A 132 7.15 -2.19 -9.40
C ASP A 132 6.52 -1.44 -8.22
N MET A 133 7.10 -1.61 -7.03
CA MET A 133 6.58 -1.01 -5.80
C MET A 133 6.62 0.53 -5.80
N HIS A 134 7.53 1.16 -6.56
CA HIS A 134 7.56 2.61 -6.73
C HIS A 134 6.60 3.07 -7.85
N GLY A 135 6.19 2.16 -8.72
CA GLY A 135 5.21 2.33 -9.77
C GLY A 135 3.87 2.81 -9.23
N PHE A 136 3.41 2.30 -8.09
CA PHE A 136 2.11 2.67 -7.47
C PHE A 136 1.94 4.18 -7.31
N ARG A 137 2.95 4.89 -6.80
CA ARG A 137 2.87 6.35 -6.64
C ARG A 137 2.78 7.07 -7.98
N SER A 138 3.48 6.56 -9.01
CA SER A 138 3.40 7.15 -10.36
C SER A 138 2.06 6.86 -11.02
N SER A 139 1.56 5.62 -10.89
CA SER A 139 0.23 5.18 -11.32
C SER A 139 -0.86 6.07 -10.76
N LEU A 140 -0.94 6.19 -9.43
CA LEU A 140 -1.99 6.94 -8.74
C LEU A 140 -1.96 8.41 -9.09
N ARG A 141 -0.77 9.03 -9.15
CA ARG A 141 -0.66 10.43 -9.56
C ARG A 141 -1.24 10.67 -10.96
N THR A 142 -0.94 9.79 -11.92
CA THR A 142 -1.45 9.90 -13.28
C THR A 142 -2.96 9.66 -13.32
N ILE A 143 -3.44 8.56 -12.72
CA ILE A 143 -4.86 8.20 -12.72
C ILE A 143 -5.71 9.29 -12.05
N LEU A 144 -5.30 9.79 -10.88
CA LEU A 144 -6.01 10.87 -10.18
C LEU A 144 -6.06 12.16 -11.02
N SER A 145 -4.94 12.49 -11.68
CA SER A 145 -4.89 13.64 -12.58
C SER A 145 -5.83 13.49 -13.76
N GLU A 146 -5.94 12.31 -14.36
CA GLU A 146 -6.86 12.03 -15.47
C GLU A 146 -8.33 12.08 -15.04
N LEU A 147 -8.61 11.70 -13.80
CA LEU A 147 -9.95 11.79 -13.20
C LEU A 147 -10.32 13.19 -12.70
N ASN A 148 -9.42 14.19 -12.80
CA ASN A 148 -9.57 15.52 -12.23
C ASN A 148 -9.86 15.52 -10.72
N VAL A 149 -9.30 14.55 -10.00
CA VAL A 149 -9.37 14.46 -8.54
C VAL A 149 -8.14 15.13 -7.96
N GLU A 150 -8.32 16.19 -7.16
CA GLU A 150 -7.21 16.84 -6.47
C GLU A 150 -6.55 15.88 -5.47
N GLU A 151 -5.23 15.69 -5.60
CA GLU A 151 -4.42 14.91 -4.67
C GLU A 151 -4.28 15.68 -3.34
N ARG A 152 -5.28 15.63 -2.47
CA ARG A 152 -5.14 16.14 -1.10
C ARG A 152 -4.49 15.06 -0.25
N LEU A 153 -3.16 15.13 -0.14
CA LEU A 153 -2.36 14.36 0.84
C LEU A 153 -2.64 12.85 0.86
N GLY A 154 -2.67 12.16 -0.29
CA GLY A 154 -2.87 10.70 -0.29
C GLY A 154 -4.26 10.25 0.17
N PHE A 155 -5.24 11.16 0.20
CA PHE A 155 -6.66 10.85 0.37
C PHE A 155 -7.38 11.18 -0.92
N SER A 156 -7.61 10.14 -1.71
CA SER A 156 -8.76 10.14 -2.60
C SER A 156 -9.63 9.01 -2.06
N GLU A 157 -10.81 9.36 -1.54
CA GLU A 157 -11.82 8.35 -1.20
C GLU A 157 -12.12 7.47 -2.42
N GLU A 158 -11.94 7.98 -3.65
CA GLU A 158 -12.06 7.18 -4.87
C GLU A 158 -10.96 6.11 -4.99
N VAL A 159 -9.69 6.40 -4.69
CA VAL A 159 -8.60 5.40 -4.69
C VAL A 159 -8.79 4.39 -3.57
N LEU A 160 -9.22 4.86 -2.41
CA LEU A 160 -9.62 4.01 -1.29
C LEU A 160 -10.78 3.09 -1.70
N SER A 161 -11.87 3.63 -2.26
CA SER A 161 -13.01 2.85 -2.78
C SER A 161 -12.55 1.83 -3.81
N LEU A 162 -11.68 2.19 -4.76
CA LEU A 162 -11.13 1.25 -5.74
C LEU A 162 -10.31 0.11 -5.10
N CYS A 163 -9.58 0.38 -4.01
CA CYS A 163 -8.81 -0.64 -3.28
C CYS A 163 -9.66 -1.47 -2.30
N ILE A 164 -10.75 -0.90 -1.81
CA ILE A 164 -11.65 -1.47 -0.79
C ILE A 164 -12.81 -2.22 -1.43
N ASP A 165 -13.36 -1.77 -2.56
CA ASP A 165 -14.40 -2.46 -3.34
C ASP A 165 -13.92 -3.81 -3.90
N GLN A 166 -12.60 -4.01 -3.97
CA GLN A 166 -11.96 -5.28 -4.33
C GLN A 166 -11.61 -6.15 -3.10
N SER A 167 -12.05 -5.73 -1.92
CA SER A 167 -11.95 -6.48 -0.67
C SER A 167 -13.18 -7.38 -0.54
N PRO A 168 -13.06 -8.65 -0.09
CA PRO A 168 -14.22 -9.52 0.14
C PRO A 168 -15.19 -9.01 1.24
N PHE A 169 -14.88 -7.88 1.88
CA PHE A 169 -15.64 -7.30 2.99
C PHE A 169 -16.69 -6.27 2.54
N THR A 170 -16.72 -5.86 1.28
CA THR A 170 -17.69 -4.86 0.77
C THR A 170 -19.09 -5.44 0.54
N GLN A 171 -19.29 -6.75 0.69
CA GLN A 171 -20.63 -7.36 0.63
C GLN A 171 -21.55 -7.00 1.81
N TYR A 172 -21.08 -6.25 2.82
CA TYR A 172 -21.86 -5.96 4.03
C TYR A 172 -22.48 -4.55 4.11
N HIS A 173 -22.34 -3.70 3.10
CA HIS A 173 -22.88 -2.33 3.15
C HIS A 173 -23.81 -1.97 1.96
N LYS A 174 -24.67 -2.90 1.54
CA LYS A 174 -25.95 -2.53 0.93
C LYS A 174 -27.07 -2.73 1.94
N ILE A 175 -27.36 -1.68 2.69
CA ILE A 175 -28.68 -1.39 3.25
C ILE A 175 -29.01 0.05 2.90
#